data_AF-A0A7Y1ZBC4-F1
#
_entry.id   AF-A0A7Y1ZBC4-F1
#
_cell.length_a   1.000
_cell.length_b   1.000
_cell.length_c   1.000
_cell.angle_alpha   90.00
_cell.angle_beta   90.00
_cell.angle_gamma   90.00
#
_symmetry.space_group_name_H-M   'P 1'
#
loop_
_entity.id
_entity.type
_entity.pdbx_description
1 polymer ?
#
loop_
_entity_poly.entity_id
_entity_poly.type
_entity_poly.pdbx_seq_one_letter_code
_entity_poly.pdbx_strand_id
1 'polypeptide(L)'
;YNFDEKNAFLVSYKNKYGVLPNRYAVRGFDLAYDILLRLASADTLYDAVDSDSETEYIENKFRYDKKLFSGYTNQAFYILKYGENLIFEVVK
;
A
#
# COMPACT_ATOMS: atom_id res chain seq x y z
N TYR A 1 -0.03 8.31 -12.48
CA TYR A 1 -1.28 7.84 -11.87
C TYR A 1 -2.26 7.50 -12.96
N ASN A 2 -2.35 6.22 -13.32
CA ASN A 2 -3.44 5.75 -14.16
C ASN A 2 -4.48 5.13 -13.23
N PHE A 3 -5.56 5.87 -12.95
CA PHE A 3 -6.74 5.34 -12.27
C PHE A 3 -7.49 4.46 -13.28
N ASP A 4 -6.93 3.32 -13.66
CA ASP A 4 -7.76 2.30 -14.32
C ASP A 4 -8.85 1.91 -13.31
N GLU A 5 -10.09 2.32 -13.59
CA GLU A 5 -11.29 2.25 -12.73
C GLU A 5 -11.75 0.80 -12.41
N LYS A 6 -10.84 -0.09 -12.07
CA LYS A 6 -11.11 -1.51 -11.76
C LYS A 6 -10.87 -1.88 -10.30
N ASN A 7 -10.29 -1.00 -9.48
CA ASN A 7 -10.12 -1.29 -8.06
C ASN A 7 -11.43 -1.06 -7.29
N ALA A 8 -11.91 -2.10 -6.60
CA ALA A 8 -13.19 -2.08 -5.89
C ALA A 8 -13.26 -1.00 -4.78
N PHE A 9 -12.15 -0.69 -4.10
CA PHE A 9 -12.11 0.39 -3.12
C PHE A 9 -12.28 1.75 -3.77
N LEU A 10 -11.59 2.03 -4.88
CA LEU A 10 -11.71 3.31 -5.58
C LEU A 10 -13.14 3.55 -6.08
N VAL A 11 -13.76 2.51 -6.66
CA VAL A 11 -15.15 2.56 -7.13
C VAL A 11 -16.12 2.77 -5.97
N SER A 12 -16.01 1.97 -4.90
CA SER A 12 -16.90 2.10 -3.74
C SER A 12 -16.73 3.42 -3.00
N TYR A 13 -15.51 3.94 -2.89
CA TYR A 13 -15.23 5.24 -2.29
C TYR A 13 -15.88 6.37 -3.11
N LYS A 14 -15.70 6.36 -4.44
CA LYS A 14 -16.33 7.33 -5.35
C LYS A 14 -17.85 7.28 -5.28
N ASN A 15 -18.43 6.08 -5.27
CA ASN A 15 -19.88 5.91 -5.17
C ASN A 15 -20.44 6.42 -3.82
N LYS A 16 -19.68 6.23 -2.73
CA LYS A 16 -20.11 6.63 -1.39
C LYS A 16 -19.93 8.13 -1.12
N TYR A 17 -18.83 8.72 -1.59
CA TYR A 17 -18.43 10.08 -1.24
C TYR A 17 -18.49 11.08 -2.40
N GLY A 18 -18.83 10.63 -3.62
CA GLY A 18 -18.95 11.47 -4.82
C GLY A 18 -17.62 11.94 -5.41
N VAL A 19 -16.49 11.61 -4.79
CA VAL A 19 -15.14 12.02 -5.20
C VAL A 19 -14.17 10.83 -5.10
N LEU A 20 -13.10 10.85 -5.90
CA LEU A 20 -12.02 9.87 -5.75
C LEU A 20 -11.30 10.06 -4.41
N PRO A 21 -10.81 8.98 -3.77
CA PRO A 21 -10.03 9.10 -2.56
C PRO A 21 -8.72 9.86 -2.84
N ASN A 22 -8.31 10.69 -1.88
CA ASN A 22 -6.99 11.29 -1.91
C ASN A 22 -5.93 10.29 -1.40
N ARG A 23 -4.65 10.65 -1.55
CA ARG A 23 -3.51 9.81 -1.12
C ARG A 23 -3.57 9.34 0.34
N TYR A 24 -4.20 10.09 1.24
CA TYR A 24 -4.31 9.70 2.65
C TYR A 24 -5.41 8.65 2.87
N ALA A 25 -6.54 8.78 2.17
CA ALA A 25 -7.60 7.78 2.20
C ALA A 25 -7.14 6.45 1.58
N VAL A 26 -6.42 6.51 0.46
CA VAL A 26 -5.81 5.30 -0.16
C VAL A 26 -4.78 4.67 0.78
N ARG A 27 -3.89 5.47 1.38
CA ARG A 27 -2.91 4.95 2.35
C ARG A 27 -3.55 4.30 3.57
N GLY A 28 -4.63 4.88 4.09
CA GLY A 28 -5.39 4.30 5.20
C GLY A 28 -6.00 2.96 4.83
N PHE A 29 -6.57 2.86 3.63
CA PHE A 29 -7.11 1.61 3.11
C PHE A 29 -6.03 0.54 2.91
N ASP A 30 -4.96 0.86 2.18
CA ASP A 30 -3.86 -0.06 1.90
C ASP A 30 -3.24 -0.61 3.21
N LEU A 31 -3.00 0.27 4.19
CA LEU A 31 -2.44 -0.13 5.49
C LEU A 31 -3.38 -1.06 6.27
N ALA A 32 -4.66 -0.71 6.35
CA ALA A 32 -5.63 -1.52 7.09
C ALA A 32 -5.80 -2.89 6.42
N TYR A 33 -5.86 -2.91 5.08
CA TYR A 33 -6.03 -4.14 4.31
C TYR A 33 -4.81 -5.08 4.44
N ASP A 34 -3.58 -4.54 4.40
CA ASP A 34 -2.36 -5.30 4.65
C ASP A 34 -2.36 -5.98 6.02
N ILE A 35 -2.69 -5.22 7.08
CA ILE A 35 -2.74 -5.74 8.45
C ILE A 35 -3.78 -6.85 8.58
N LEU A 36 -4.97 -6.68 7.98
CA LEU A 36 -6.03 -7.70 8.03
C LEU A 36 -5.61 -8.99 7.32
N LEU A 37 -4.96 -8.88 6.15
CA LEU A 37 -4.48 -10.05 5.42
C LEU A 37 -3.37 -10.78 6.17
N ARG A 38 -2.45 -10.06 6.81
CA ARG A 38 -1.38 -10.65 7.65
C ARG A 38 -1.95 -11.37 8.87
N LEU A 39 -2.92 -10.76 9.56
CA LEU A 39 -3.62 -11.40 10.67
C LEU A 39 -4.45 -12.62 10.24
N ALA A 40 -4.91 -12.66 8.99
CA ALA A 40 -5.59 -13.83 8.44
C ALA A 40 -4.63 -14.96 8.06
N SER A 41 -3.34 -14.66 7.84
CA SER A 41 -2.34 -15.65 7.40
C SER A 41 -1.52 -16.27 8.53
N ALA A 42 -1.48 -15.66 9.72
CA ALA A 42 -0.73 -16.19 10.87
C ALA A 42 -1.37 -15.80 12.21
N ASP A 43 -0.95 -16.48 13.28
CA ASP A 43 -1.51 -16.29 14.63
C ASP A 43 -1.23 -14.89 15.19
N THR A 44 -0.08 -14.29 14.84
CA THR A 44 0.25 -12.92 15.21
C THR A 44 0.83 -12.13 14.04
N LEU A 45 0.74 -10.80 14.13
CA LEU A 45 1.40 -9.88 13.19
C LEU A 45 2.92 -10.10 13.12
N TYR A 46 3.54 -10.56 14.20
CA TYR A 46 4.98 -10.82 14.23
C TYR A 46 5.35 -12.07 13.44
N ASP A 47 4.49 -13.08 13.48
CA ASP A 47 4.68 -14.33 12.73
C ASP A 47 4.35 -14.13 11.24
N ALA A 48 3.43 -13.21 10.93
CA ALA A 48 3.07 -12.84 9.55
C ALA A 48 4.07 -11.87 8.88
N VAL A 49 5.05 -11.36 9.62
CA VAL A 49 6.07 -10.44 9.10
C VAL A 49 7.35 -11.23 8.81
N ASP A 50 7.54 -11.48 7.53
CA ASP A 50 8.79 -11.97 6.94
C ASP A 50 9.49 -10.81 6.23
N SER A 51 10.77 -10.58 6.54
CA SER A 51 11.57 -9.48 5.98
C SER A 51 11.79 -9.63 4.47
N ASP A 52 11.68 -10.84 3.93
CA ASP A 52 11.83 -11.10 2.50
C ASP A 52 10.50 -10.92 1.73
N SER A 53 9.40 -10.72 2.43
CA SER A 53 8.05 -10.63 1.86
C SER A 53 7.56 -9.18 1.69
N GLU A 54 7.40 -8.74 0.44
CA GLU A 54 6.83 -7.45 0.07
C GLU A 54 5.38 -7.61 -0.42
N THR A 55 4.47 -6.76 0.07
CA THR A 55 3.08 -6.65 -0.41
C THR A 55 2.88 -5.30 -1.10
N GLU A 56 1.98 -5.27 -2.08
CA GLU A 56 1.64 -4.07 -2.86
C GLU A 56 0.12 -4.02 -3.10
N TYR A 57 -0.45 -2.83 -2.94
CA TYR A 57 -1.89 -2.61 -3.03
C TYR A 57 -2.20 -1.52 -4.07
N ILE A 58 -2.99 -0.51 -3.72
CA ILE A 58 -3.43 0.52 -4.68
C ILE A 58 -2.30 1.50 -4.96
N GLU A 59 -1.69 2.06 -3.90
CA GLU A 59 -0.63 3.06 -4.03
C GLU A 59 0.58 2.79 -3.13
N ASN A 60 0.48 1.86 -2.18
CA ASN A 60 1.51 1.62 -1.18
C ASN A 60 2.03 0.19 -1.23
N LYS A 61 3.33 0.06 -0.94
CA LYS A 61 3.98 -1.22 -0.67
C LYS A 61 4.37 -1.35 0.78
N PHE A 62 4.45 -2.58 1.26
CA PHE A 62 4.86 -2.89 2.62
C PHE A 62 5.86 -4.04 2.66
N ARG A 63 7.01 -3.77 3.27
CA ARG A 63 8.01 -4.76 3.69
C ARG A 63 8.51 -4.33 5.05
N TYR A 64 8.21 -5.11 6.08
CA TYR A 64 8.45 -4.69 7.45
C TYR A 64 9.70 -5.34 8.02
N ASP A 65 10.67 -4.51 8.37
CA ASP A 65 11.88 -4.97 9.03
C ASP A 65 11.85 -4.60 10.51
N LYS A 66 12.16 -5.59 11.36
CA LYS A 66 12.38 -5.39 12.79
C LYS A 66 13.79 -4.84 13.00
N LYS A 67 13.89 -3.60 13.47
CA LYS A 67 15.18 -3.02 13.87
C LYS A 67 15.52 -3.44 15.30
N LEU A 68 16.79 -3.74 15.55
CA LEU A 68 17.27 -4.07 16.89
C LEU A 68 16.96 -2.90 17.84
N PHE A 69 16.33 -3.20 18.98
CA PHE A 69 15.86 -2.21 19.98
C PHE A 69 14.81 -1.19 19.50
N SER A 70 14.14 -1.43 18.38
CA SER A 70 13.06 -0.57 17.88
C SER A 70 11.86 -1.40 17.38
N GLY A 71 10.82 -0.71 16.92
CA GLY A 71 9.66 -1.33 16.32
C GLY A 71 9.92 -1.79 14.88
N TYR A 72 8.84 -2.27 14.25
CA TYR A 72 8.84 -2.59 12.83
C TYR A 72 8.75 -1.30 12.01
N THR A 73 9.50 -1.26 10.92
CA THR A 73 9.50 -0.14 9.99
C THR A 73 9.28 -0.63 8.58
N ASN A 74 8.40 0.04 7.84
CA ASN A 74 8.24 -0.27 6.43
C ASN A 74 9.49 0.21 5.66
N GLN A 75 10.12 -0.70 4.93
CA GLN A 75 11.29 -0.47 4.09
C GLN A 75 10.97 -0.54 2.58
N ALA A 76 9.73 -0.84 2.20
CA ALA A 76 9.33 -0.82 0.80
C ALA A 76 9.13 0.64 0.32
N PHE A 77 9.60 0.93 -0.89
CA PHE A 77 9.46 2.24 -1.52
C PHE A 77 9.39 2.11 -3.03
N TYR A 78 8.78 3.12 -3.67
CA TYR A 78 8.90 3.32 -5.10
C TYR A 78 9.95 4.37 -5.39
N ILE A 79 10.72 4.17 -6.46
CA ILE A 79 11.45 5.26 -7.11
C ILE A 79 10.54 5.77 -8.23
N LEU A 80 10.17 7.05 -8.15
CA LEU A 80 9.27 7.68 -9.12
C LEU A 80 10.05 8.66 -10.00
N LYS A 81 9.69 8.71 -11.27
CA LYS A 81 10.15 9.74 -12.22
C LYS A 81 8.96 10.42 -12.88
N TYR A 82 9.18 11.61 -13.41
CA TYR A 82 8.22 12.26 -14.31
C TYR A 82 8.44 11.75 -15.73
N GLY A 83 7.37 11.24 -16.35
CA GLY A 83 7.32 10.94 -17.78
C GLY A 83 7.11 12.20 -18.62
N GLU A 84 7.04 12.03 -19.94
CA GLU A 84 6.94 13.13 -20.93
C GLU A 84 5.76 14.07 -20.68
N ASN A 85 4.68 13.57 -20.10
CA ASN A 85 3.46 14.32 -19.81
C ASN A 85 3.31 14.73 -18.33
N LEU A 86 4.42 14.77 -17.56
CA LEU A 86 4.42 14.99 -16.10
C LEU A 86 3.62 13.94 -15.31
N ILE A 87 3.36 12.79 -15.93
CA ILE A 87 2.74 11.65 -15.28
C ILE A 87 3.82 10.92 -14.49
N PHE A 88 3.54 10.62 -13.22
CA PHE A 88 4.42 9.78 -12.42
C PHE A 88 4.49 8.36 -13.01
N GLU A 89 5.72 7.90 -13.23
CA GLU A 89 6.06 6.55 -13.64
C GLU A 89 6.96 5.91 -12.59
N VAL A 90 6.74 4.62 -12.31
CA VAL A 90 7.64 3.84 -11.46
C VAL A 90 8.88 3.49 -12.27
N VAL A 91 10.06 3.81 -11.71
CA VAL A 91 11.35 3.36 -12.24
C VAL A 91 11.47 1.87 -11.97
N LYS A 92 11.62 1.08 -13.04
CA LYS A 92 11.86 -0.37 -12.99
C LYS A 92 13.34 -0.68 -13.11
#